data_AF-A0A7K0DUS5-F1
#
_entry.id   AF-A0A7K0DUS5-F1
#
_cell.length_a   1.000
_cell.length_b   1.000
_cell.length_c   1.000
_cell.angle_alpha   90.00
_cell.angle_beta   90.00
_cell.angle_gamma   90.00
#
_symmetry.space_group_name_H-M   'P 1'
#
loop_
_entity.id
_entity.type
_entity.pdbx_description
1 polymer ?
#
loop_
_entity_poly.entity_id
_entity_poly.type
_entity_poly.pdbx_seq_one_letter_code
_entity_poly.pdbx_strand_id
1 'polypeptide(L)'
;MRCAAYPAAARVGAVSVYHERLRGLGQRAAELIDDADRLDASDRDLVYLTVLAADFDYQVNNGGFGQLIHNLGRDRLEQCDGMLRAVRAPVALSFYLRAVVRCTEDVDDFETFMADFRTPTRLGQDLVQLSVEYLRGDTVFGDEITEFLDAAAARL
;
A
#
# COMPACT_ATOMS: atom_id res chain seq x y z
N MET A 1 2.16 -52.99 -7.77
CA MET A 1 3.43 -52.81 -7.02
C MET A 1 4.17 -51.64 -7.66
N ARG A 2 4.29 -50.52 -6.94
CA ARG A 2 5.06 -49.26 -7.20
C ARG A 2 4.63 -48.48 -8.45
N CYS A 3 3.89 -47.35 -8.40
CA CYS A 3 4.08 -46.09 -7.63
C CYS A 3 5.53 -45.59 -7.67
N ALA A 4 5.85 -44.82 -8.71
CA ALA A 4 6.94 -43.86 -8.71
C ALA A 4 6.32 -42.46 -8.71
N ALA A 5 6.62 -41.72 -7.65
CA ALA A 5 6.06 -40.42 -7.34
C ALA A 5 6.57 -39.36 -8.30
N TYR A 6 5.66 -38.59 -8.88
CA TYR A 6 5.96 -37.25 -9.38
C TYR A 6 6.43 -36.40 -8.18
N PRO A 7 7.55 -35.65 -8.28
CA PRO A 7 7.82 -34.60 -7.31
C PRO A 7 6.67 -33.61 -7.41
N ALA A 8 5.96 -33.43 -6.30
CA ALA A 8 4.88 -32.48 -6.16
C ALA A 8 5.37 -31.13 -6.66
N ALA A 9 4.71 -30.62 -7.70
CA ALA A 9 4.82 -29.25 -8.13
C ALA A 9 4.72 -28.38 -6.88
N ALA A 10 5.78 -27.60 -6.63
CA ALA A 10 5.75 -26.50 -5.70
C ALA A 10 4.44 -25.76 -5.95
N ARG A 11 3.60 -25.69 -4.91
CA ARG A 11 2.35 -24.93 -4.98
C ARG A 11 2.72 -23.50 -5.33
N VAL A 12 2.58 -23.17 -6.61
CA VAL A 12 2.49 -21.80 -7.08
C VAL A 12 1.15 -21.30 -6.57
N GLY A 13 1.13 -20.93 -5.28
CA GLY A 13 0.13 -20.05 -4.74
C GLY A 13 0.42 -18.67 -5.27
N ALA A 14 0.02 -18.40 -6.52
CA ALA A 14 -0.25 -17.04 -6.93
C ALA A 14 -1.56 -16.61 -6.23
N VAL A 15 -1.49 -16.51 -4.91
CA VAL A 15 -2.49 -15.81 -4.11
C VAL A 15 -2.22 -14.34 -4.42
N SER A 16 -3.23 -13.63 -4.89
CA SER A 16 -3.15 -12.18 -4.94
C SER A 16 -2.82 -11.69 -3.53
N VAL A 17 -1.60 -11.19 -3.30
CA VAL A 17 -0.98 -10.91 -1.98
C VAL A 17 -1.58 -9.65 -1.35
N TYR A 18 -2.91 -9.56 -1.30
CA TYR A 18 -3.57 -8.52 -0.53
C TYR A 18 -3.89 -9.08 0.83
N HIS A 19 -3.77 -8.25 1.85
CA HIS A 19 -4.25 -8.64 3.16
C HIS A 19 -5.79 -8.66 3.12
N GLU A 20 -6.40 -9.84 2.94
CA GLU A 20 -7.86 -10.00 2.73
C GLU A 20 -8.69 -9.27 3.80
N ARG A 21 -8.18 -9.29 5.03
CA ARG A 21 -8.78 -8.58 6.16
C ARG A 21 -8.77 -7.06 5.96
N LEU A 22 -7.65 -6.49 5.53
CA LEU A 22 -7.55 -5.05 5.25
C LEU A 22 -8.46 -4.67 4.08
N ARG A 23 -8.52 -5.48 3.03
CA ARG A 23 -9.43 -5.27 1.90
C ARG A 23 -10.90 -5.24 2.35
N GLY A 24 -11.31 -6.21 3.16
CA GLY A 24 -12.69 -6.27 3.68
C GLY A 24 -13.03 -5.05 4.55
N LEU A 25 -12.11 -4.63 5.40
CA LEU A 25 -12.28 -3.43 6.22
C LEU A 25 -12.29 -2.14 5.38
N GLY A 26 -11.42 -2.04 4.38
CA GLY A 26 -11.38 -0.91 3.44
C GLY A 26 -12.68 -0.76 2.67
N GLN A 27 -13.29 -1.86 2.22
CA GLN A 27 -14.59 -1.81 1.56
C GLN A 27 -15.69 -1.32 2.49
N ARG A 28 -15.78 -1.87 3.72
CA ARG A 28 -16.77 -1.44 4.71
C ARG A 28 -16.58 0.05 5.08
N ALA A 29 -15.34 0.48 5.25
CA ALA A 29 -15.01 1.88 5.50
C ALA A 29 -15.42 2.79 4.33
N ALA A 30 -15.18 2.36 3.09
CA ALA A 30 -15.61 3.12 1.90
C ALA A 30 -17.13 3.26 1.82
N GLU A 31 -17.89 2.24 2.19
CA GLU A 31 -19.36 2.31 2.26
C GLU A 31 -19.86 3.31 3.34
N LEU A 32 -19.10 3.46 4.43
CA LEU A 32 -19.42 4.40 5.51
C LEU A 32 -18.98 5.85 5.21
N ILE A 33 -18.06 6.05 4.27
CA ILE A 33 -17.52 7.38 3.96
C ILE A 33 -18.59 8.30 3.37
N ASP A 34 -19.58 7.73 2.68
CA ASP A 34 -20.71 8.46 2.10
C ASP A 34 -21.64 9.04 3.18
N ASP A 35 -21.61 8.50 4.41
CA ASP A 35 -22.34 8.96 5.58
C ASP A 35 -21.41 9.59 6.66
N ALA A 36 -20.16 9.91 6.30
CA ALA A 36 -19.12 10.35 7.26
C ALA A 36 -19.50 11.55 8.13
N ASP A 37 -20.39 12.43 7.64
CA ASP A 37 -20.88 13.60 8.37
C ASP A 37 -21.74 13.23 9.59
N ARG A 38 -22.27 12.00 9.62
CA ARG A 38 -23.06 11.46 10.74
C ARG A 38 -22.23 10.72 11.77
N LEU A 39 -20.96 10.43 11.44
CA LEU A 39 -20.02 9.79 12.35
C LEU A 39 -19.42 10.82 13.31
N ASP A 40 -19.07 10.37 14.51
CA ASP A 40 -18.22 11.15 15.38
C ASP A 40 -16.81 11.29 14.77
N ALA A 41 -16.04 12.26 15.28
CA ALA A 41 -14.72 12.56 14.71
C ALA A 41 -13.77 11.35 14.77
N SER A 42 -13.85 10.52 15.81
CA SER A 42 -12.96 9.38 15.97
C SER A 42 -13.30 8.25 15.00
N ASP A 43 -14.58 7.99 14.74
CA ASP A 43 -15.02 6.99 13.77
C ASP A 43 -14.76 7.46 12.34
N ARG A 44 -14.91 8.76 12.07
CA ARG A 44 -14.56 9.35 10.76
C ARG A 44 -13.08 9.20 10.45
N ASP A 45 -12.21 9.50 11.41
CA ASP A 45 -10.76 9.33 11.26
C ASP A 45 -10.40 7.86 11.03
N LEU A 46 -11.05 6.95 11.77
CA LEU A 46 -10.86 5.50 11.60
C LEU A 46 -11.28 5.01 10.21
N VAL A 47 -12.45 5.44 9.73
CA VAL A 47 -12.93 5.15 8.37
C VAL A 47 -11.92 5.64 7.33
N TYR A 48 -11.51 6.91 7.44
CA TYR A 48 -10.59 7.52 6.49
C TYR A 48 -9.22 6.82 6.46
N LEU A 49 -8.64 6.55 7.63
CA LEU A 49 -7.37 5.82 7.75
C LEU A 49 -7.49 4.40 7.18
N THR A 50 -8.62 3.73 7.38
CA THR A 50 -8.84 2.37 6.88
C THR A 50 -8.90 2.34 5.35
N VAL A 51 -9.59 3.31 4.74
CA VAL A 51 -9.63 3.46 3.27
C VAL A 51 -8.23 3.75 2.72
N LEU A 52 -7.49 4.69 3.31
CA LEU A 52 -6.15 5.02 2.85
C LEU A 52 -5.16 3.86 3.02
N ALA A 53 -5.22 3.11 4.12
CA ALA A 53 -4.37 1.95 4.33
C ALA A 53 -4.67 0.84 3.31
N ALA A 54 -5.95 0.61 3.00
CA ALA A 54 -6.33 -0.36 1.98
C ALA A 54 -5.90 0.05 0.56
N ASP A 55 -6.01 1.34 0.23
CA ASP A 55 -5.49 1.87 -1.04
C ASP A 55 -3.97 1.73 -1.12
N PHE A 56 -3.24 2.10 -0.06
CA PHE A 56 -1.78 1.91 0.00
C PHE A 56 -1.37 0.46 -0.29
N ASP A 57 -1.97 -0.52 0.42
CA ASP A 57 -1.70 -1.94 0.22
C ASP A 57 -1.97 -2.36 -1.23
N TYR A 58 -3.10 -1.92 -1.78
CA TYR A 58 -3.47 -2.21 -3.16
C TYR A 58 -2.49 -1.62 -4.18
N GLN A 59 -2.15 -0.34 -4.09
CA GLN A 59 -1.29 0.33 -5.06
C GLN A 59 0.12 -0.28 -5.05
N VAL A 60 0.69 -0.51 -3.86
CA VAL A 60 2.05 -1.02 -3.72
C VAL A 60 2.16 -2.48 -4.18
N ASN A 61 1.18 -3.33 -3.87
CA ASN A 61 1.21 -4.73 -4.34
C ASN A 61 0.97 -4.86 -5.86
N ASN A 62 0.28 -3.92 -6.51
CA ASN A 62 -0.02 -4.00 -7.94
C ASN A 62 1.02 -3.36 -8.86
N GLY A 63 1.58 -2.22 -8.45
CA GLY A 63 2.52 -1.47 -9.28
C GLY A 63 3.60 -0.76 -8.48
N GLY A 64 3.78 -1.15 -7.22
CA GLY A 64 4.82 -0.61 -6.36
C GLY A 64 4.59 0.85 -5.97
N PHE A 65 5.64 1.44 -5.39
CA PHE A 65 5.67 2.86 -5.05
C PHE A 65 5.50 3.76 -6.27
N GLY A 66 5.89 3.30 -7.46
CA GLY A 66 5.65 4.02 -8.71
C GLY A 66 4.17 4.27 -8.96
N GLN A 67 3.36 3.20 -8.93
CA GLN A 67 1.91 3.31 -9.10
C GLN A 67 1.27 4.14 -7.98
N LEU A 68 1.69 3.94 -6.73
CA LEU A 68 1.20 4.72 -5.59
C LEU A 68 1.42 6.22 -5.79
N ILE A 69 2.66 6.64 -6.09
CA ILE A 69 3.02 8.06 -6.25
C ILE A 69 2.28 8.67 -7.44
N HIS A 70 2.25 7.96 -8.57
CA HIS A 70 1.55 8.44 -9.75
C HIS A 70 0.06 8.65 -9.50
N ASN A 71 -0.60 7.70 -8.82
CA ASN A 71 -2.05 7.75 -8.59
C ASN A 71 -2.46 8.69 -7.44
N LEU A 72 -1.65 8.82 -6.40
CA LEU A 72 -1.89 9.81 -5.33
C LEU A 72 -1.68 11.23 -5.83
N GLY A 73 -0.77 11.44 -6.78
CA GLY A 73 -0.35 12.77 -7.20
C GLY A 73 0.33 13.54 -6.06
N ARG A 74 0.64 14.82 -6.29
CA ARG A 74 1.39 15.65 -5.32
C ARG A 74 0.61 15.92 -4.04
N ASP A 75 -0.69 16.16 -4.17
CA ASP A 75 -1.51 16.71 -3.09
C ASP A 75 -1.86 15.67 -2.01
N ARG A 76 -1.67 14.38 -2.30
CA ARG A 76 -2.06 13.28 -1.38
C ARG A 76 -0.87 12.52 -0.79
N LEU A 77 0.37 12.91 -1.12
CA LEU A 77 1.56 12.31 -0.51
C LEU A 77 1.62 12.57 1.00
N GLU A 78 1.24 13.76 1.46
CA GLU A 78 1.19 14.08 2.89
C GLU A 78 0.13 13.25 3.63
N GLN A 79 -1.00 12.94 2.96
CA GLN A 79 -2.05 12.08 3.52
C GLN A 79 -1.53 10.65 3.75
N CYS A 80 -0.73 10.13 2.82
CA CYS A 80 -0.11 8.82 2.96
C CYS A 80 0.93 8.78 4.09
N ASP A 81 1.78 9.80 4.21
CA ASP A 81 2.73 9.93 5.33
C ASP A 81 2.00 9.95 6.69
N GLY A 82 0.98 10.80 6.80
CA GLY A 82 0.15 10.91 8.00
C GLY A 82 -0.54 9.59 8.35
N MET A 83 -1.08 8.89 7.35
CA MET A 83 -1.70 7.58 7.53
C MET A 83 -0.69 6.54 8.03
N LEU A 84 0.46 6.39 7.39
CA LEU A 84 1.46 5.38 7.76
C LEU A 84 1.98 5.58 9.20
N ARG A 85 2.10 6.84 9.65
CA ARG A 85 2.39 7.14 11.06
C ARG A 85 1.23 6.78 11.99
N ALA A 86 0.00 7.13 11.61
CA ALA A 86 -1.18 6.90 12.44
C ALA A 86 -1.47 5.41 12.66
N VAL A 87 -1.31 4.58 11.61
CA VAL A 87 -1.49 3.12 11.68
C VAL A 87 -0.27 2.39 12.24
N ARG A 88 0.79 3.12 12.61
CA ARG A 88 2.05 2.60 13.16
C ARG A 88 2.74 1.60 12.23
N ALA A 89 2.95 1.97 10.97
CA ALA A 89 3.65 1.17 9.98
C ALA A 89 5.09 1.65 9.72
N PRO A 90 6.06 1.44 10.64
CA PRO A 90 7.42 1.98 10.53
C PRO A 90 8.24 1.49 9.32
N VAL A 91 8.10 0.22 8.92
CA VAL A 91 8.73 -0.39 7.75
C VAL A 91 8.14 0.22 6.48
N ALA A 92 6.81 0.16 6.30
CA ALA A 92 6.16 0.78 5.15
C ALA A 92 6.47 2.29 5.05
N LEU A 93 6.45 3.01 6.18
CA LEU A 93 6.82 4.42 6.27
C LEU A 93 8.27 4.65 5.82
N SER A 94 9.22 3.81 6.25
CA SER A 94 10.63 3.94 5.87
C SER A 94 10.81 3.84 4.35
N PHE A 95 10.17 2.87 3.72
CA PHE A 95 10.22 2.69 2.26
C PHE A 95 9.50 3.81 1.52
N TYR A 96 8.33 4.22 2.01
CA TYR A 96 7.58 5.34 1.45
C TYR A 96 8.40 6.63 1.47
N LEU A 97 9.05 6.96 2.59
CA LEU A 97 9.90 8.15 2.68
C LEU A 97 11.10 8.08 1.73
N ARG A 98 11.73 6.91 1.56
CA ARG A 98 12.79 6.71 0.56
C ARG A 98 12.27 6.97 -0.85
N ALA A 99 11.06 6.50 -1.17
CA ALA A 99 10.43 6.74 -2.47
C ALA A 99 10.14 8.23 -2.71
N VAL A 100 9.56 8.92 -1.72
CA VAL A 100 9.29 10.37 -1.79
C VAL A 100 10.57 11.18 -1.95
N VAL A 101 11.65 10.81 -1.26
CA VAL A 101 12.96 11.47 -1.41
C VAL A 101 13.47 11.33 -2.85
N ARG A 102 13.31 10.17 -3.50
CA ARG A 102 13.68 10.03 -4.92
C ARG A 102 12.92 11.00 -5.82
N CYS A 103 11.65 11.27 -5.53
CA CYS A 103 10.85 12.22 -6.31
C CYS A 103 11.34 13.67 -6.20
N THR A 104 12.13 14.02 -5.18
CA THR A 104 12.62 15.39 -4.97
C THR A 104 14.07 15.59 -5.39
N GLU A 105 14.80 14.51 -5.71
CA GLU A 105 16.20 14.57 -6.14
C GLU A 105 16.37 15.10 -7.57
N ASP A 106 15.42 14.81 -8.47
CA ASP A 106 15.41 15.28 -9.86
C ASP A 106 13.96 15.63 -10.28
N VAL A 107 13.67 16.93 -10.31
CA VAL A 107 12.32 17.42 -10.62
C VAL A 107 11.95 17.17 -12.06
N ASP A 108 12.87 17.28 -13.02
CA ASP A 108 12.56 17.10 -14.45
C ASP A 108 12.24 15.63 -14.76
N ASP A 109 12.99 14.71 -14.15
CA ASP A 109 12.73 13.27 -14.26
C ASP A 109 11.42 12.87 -13.55
N PHE A 110 11.09 13.53 -12.44
CA PHE A 110 9.78 13.39 -11.77
C PHE A 110 8.62 13.92 -12.63
N GLU A 111 8.73 15.11 -13.22
CA GLU A 111 7.71 15.65 -14.13
C GLU A 111 7.49 14.72 -15.33
N THR A 112 8.58 14.18 -15.90
CA THR A 112 8.51 13.21 -17.00
C THR A 112 7.79 11.94 -16.58
N PHE A 113 8.11 11.41 -15.39
CA PHE A 113 7.46 10.23 -14.82
C PHE A 113 5.96 10.45 -14.56
N MET A 114 5.58 11.62 -14.04
CA MET A 114 4.19 11.97 -13.75
C MET A 114 3.37 12.26 -15.03
N ALA A 115 4.01 12.69 -16.11
CA ALA A 115 3.34 12.96 -17.38
C ALA A 115 2.98 11.68 -18.16
N ASP A 116 3.86 10.68 -18.19
CA ASP A 116 3.56 9.36 -18.75
C ASP A 116 4.34 8.27 -18.00
N PHE A 117 3.60 7.51 -17.17
CA PHE A 117 4.10 6.38 -16.40
C PHE A 117 4.79 5.28 -17.23
N ARG A 118 4.59 5.24 -18.55
CA ARG A 118 5.23 4.27 -19.45
C ARG A 118 6.58 4.74 -19.99
N THR A 119 6.88 6.04 -19.83
CA THR A 119 8.17 6.59 -20.25
C THR A 119 9.25 6.11 -19.28
N PRO A 120 10.32 5.46 -19.76
CA PRO A 120 11.40 5.05 -18.89
C PRO A 120 12.14 6.27 -18.31
N THR A 121 12.05 6.44 -17.00
CA THR A 121 12.78 7.47 -16.23
C THR A 121 13.71 6.81 -15.23
N ARG A 122 14.69 7.56 -14.71
CA ARG A 122 15.59 7.04 -13.66
C ARG A 122 14.82 6.83 -12.36
N LEU A 123 13.96 7.77 -12.00
CA LEU A 123 13.03 7.70 -10.88
C LEU A 123 12.16 6.45 -10.98
N GLY A 124 11.58 6.16 -12.15
CA GLY A 124 10.78 4.96 -12.35
C GLY A 124 11.55 3.68 -12.04
N GLN A 125 12.81 3.60 -12.45
CA GLN A 125 13.69 2.47 -12.13
C GLN A 125 14.00 2.38 -10.63
N ASP A 126 14.32 3.50 -9.99
CA ASP A 126 14.61 3.57 -8.55
C ASP A 126 13.39 3.18 -7.70
N LEU A 127 12.19 3.63 -8.09
CA LEU A 127 10.92 3.28 -7.44
C LEU A 127 10.59 1.79 -7.62
N VAL A 128 10.86 1.20 -8.79
CA VAL A 128 10.74 -0.26 -8.99
C VAL A 128 11.69 -1.01 -8.07
N GLN A 129 12.94 -0.58 -7.95
CA GLN A 129 13.91 -1.22 -7.06
C GLN A 129 13.46 -1.17 -5.60
N LEU A 130 12.99 0.00 -5.13
CA LEU A 130 12.43 0.15 -3.78
C LEU A 130 11.22 -0.74 -3.54
N SER A 131 10.34 -0.85 -4.54
CA SER A 131 9.15 -1.70 -4.45
C SER A 131 9.52 -3.18 -4.33
N VAL A 132 10.50 -3.63 -5.11
CA VAL A 132 11.00 -5.01 -5.03
C VAL A 132 11.65 -5.29 -3.68
N GLU A 133 12.43 -4.34 -3.15
CA GLU A 133 13.06 -4.48 -1.83
C GLU A 133 12.00 -4.58 -0.73
N TYR A 134 10.98 -3.72 -0.75
CA TYR A 134 9.87 -3.73 0.21
C TYR A 134 9.07 -5.03 0.14
N LEU A 135 8.61 -5.43 -1.06
CA LEU A 135 7.75 -6.60 -1.26
C LEU A 135 8.46 -7.95 -1.03
N ARG A 136 9.80 -7.96 -1.05
CA ARG A 136 10.60 -9.13 -0.67
C ARG A 136 10.96 -9.16 0.81
N GLY A 137 10.70 -8.08 1.55
CA GLY A 137 11.00 -7.99 2.96
C GLY A 137 10.21 -9.01 3.78
N ASP A 138 10.68 -9.26 5.00
CA ASP A 138 10.07 -10.23 5.92
C ASP A 138 8.80 -9.69 6.61
N THR A 139 8.49 -8.40 6.45
CA THR A 139 7.34 -7.75 7.10
C THR A 139 6.28 -7.43 6.05
N VAL A 140 5.13 -8.09 6.16
CA VAL A 140 3.95 -7.81 5.35
C VAL A 140 3.18 -6.65 5.97
N PHE A 141 2.69 -5.72 5.15
CA PHE A 141 2.00 -4.51 5.63
C PHE A 141 0.84 -4.83 6.60
N GLY A 142 0.01 -5.82 6.26
CA GLY A 142 -1.11 -6.22 7.11
C GLY A 142 -0.69 -6.71 8.50
N ASP A 143 0.42 -7.44 8.60
CA ASP A 143 0.97 -7.91 9.88
C ASP A 143 1.51 -6.72 10.69
N GLU A 144 2.18 -5.79 10.00
CA GLU A 144 2.73 -4.57 10.58
C GLU A 144 1.65 -3.71 11.27
N ILE A 145 0.48 -3.59 10.64
CA ILE A 145 -0.62 -2.75 11.14
C ILE A 145 -1.69 -3.54 11.92
N THR A 146 -1.36 -4.73 12.44
CA THR A 146 -2.35 -5.62 13.08
C THR A 146 -3.14 -4.94 14.21
N GLU A 147 -2.50 -4.16 15.08
CA GLU A 147 -3.17 -3.43 16.16
C GLU A 147 -4.24 -2.48 15.61
N PHE A 148 -3.94 -1.78 14.51
CA PHE A 148 -4.90 -0.91 13.83
C PHE A 148 -6.05 -1.72 13.22
N LEU A 149 -5.76 -2.85 12.57
CA LEU A 149 -6.80 -3.72 12.00
C LEU A 149 -7.74 -4.27 13.07
N ASP A 150 -7.24 -4.58 14.26
CA ASP A 150 -8.03 -5.04 15.40
C ASP A 150 -8.98 -3.94 15.89
N ALA A 151 -8.47 -2.71 16.03
CA ALA A 151 -9.28 -1.56 16.41
C ALA A 151 -10.34 -1.22 15.35
N ALA A 152 -9.98 -1.26 14.06
CA ALA A 152 -10.88 -1.02 12.94
C ALA A 152 -12.00 -2.07 12.88
N ALA A 153 -11.66 -3.35 13.00
CA ALA A 153 -12.64 -4.44 12.97
C ALA A 153 -13.65 -4.41 14.14
N ALA A 154 -13.27 -3.83 15.27
CA ALA A 154 -14.16 -3.72 16.44
C ALA A 154 -15.19 -2.59 16.32
N ARG A 155 -14.98 -1.61 15.42
CA ARG A 155 -15.76 -0.37 15.34
C ARG A 155 -16.44 -0.15 14.00
N LEU A 156 -15.87 -0.69 12.91
CA LEU A 156 -16.45 -0.69 11.57
C LEU A 156 -17.32 -1.93 11.36
#